data_AF-A0A3R7RXM8-F1
#
_entry.id   AF-A0A3R7RXM8-F1
#
_cell.length_a   1.000
_cell.length_b   1.000
_cell.length_c   1.000
_cell.angle_alpha   90.00
_cell.angle_beta   90.00
_cell.angle_gamma   90.00
#
_symmetry.space_group_name_H-M   'P 1'
#
loop_
_entity.id
_entity.type
_entity.pdbx_description
1 polymer ?
#
loop_
_entity_poly.entity_id
_entity_poly.type
_entity_poly.pdbx_seq_one_letter_code
_entity_poly.pdbx_strand_id
1 'polypeptide(L)'
;MTQPKFYFFASLIIFIIVAILLITGSFVLTEPLYNGSTIPMGTPLTWIGIMSLPLAIYFGIERFRNPTDIYTLLSRTLKFSLTLAVLWVPICYLLAGNLSFSFSEKSGFRGGQTAMKLFWGYSYGVVILPLLLLIIHLVLTLVRRIKRK
;
A
#
# COMPACT_ATOMS: atom_id res chain seq x y z
N MET A 1 -27.65 -0.04 1.89
CA MET A 1 -26.54 -0.12 2.87
C MET A 1 -25.55 -1.20 2.43
N THR A 2 -24.60 -0.85 1.57
CA THR A 2 -23.52 -1.77 1.21
C THR A 2 -22.60 -1.95 2.41
N GLN A 3 -22.51 -3.19 2.88
CA GLN A 3 -21.93 -3.50 4.18
C GLN A 3 -20.41 -3.33 4.15
N PRO A 4 -19.79 -2.79 5.23
CA PRO A 4 -18.37 -2.96 5.57
C PRO A 4 -17.64 -4.19 5.02
N LYS A 5 -18.32 -5.34 5.05
CA LYS A 5 -17.82 -6.64 4.61
C LYS A 5 -17.51 -6.69 3.12
N PHE A 6 -18.37 -6.09 2.28
CA PHE A 6 -18.15 -6.09 0.83
C PHE A 6 -16.87 -5.34 0.49
N TYR A 7 -16.69 -4.13 1.02
CA TYR A 7 -15.47 -3.34 0.80
C TYR A 7 -14.23 -4.03 1.37
N PHE A 8 -14.35 -4.68 2.53
CA PHE A 8 -13.27 -5.50 3.08
C PHE A 8 -12.84 -6.61 2.11
N PHE A 9 -13.77 -7.44 1.64
CA PHE A 9 -13.45 -8.55 0.73
C PHE A 9 -12.94 -8.06 -0.62
N ALA A 10 -13.54 -7.00 -1.18
CA ALA A 10 -13.07 -6.40 -2.42
C ALA A 10 -11.62 -5.92 -2.29
N SER A 11 -11.30 -5.14 -1.25
CA SER A 11 -9.94 -4.66 -1.01
C SER A 11 -8.96 -5.80 -0.73
N LEU A 12 -9.35 -6.82 0.03
CA LEU A 12 -8.51 -7.97 0.32
C LEU A 12 -8.20 -8.80 -0.93
N ILE A 13 -9.19 -9.07 -1.76
CA ILE A 13 -9.02 -9.82 -3.02
C ILE A 13 -8.09 -9.05 -3.95
N ILE A 14 -8.29 -7.74 -4.10
CA ILE A 14 -7.41 -6.88 -4.90
C ILE A 14 -5.97 -6.96 -4.39
N PHE A 15 -5.75 -6.85 -3.08
CA PHE A 15 -4.42 -6.94 -2.48
C PHE A 15 -3.76 -8.28 -2.79
N ILE A 16 -4.48 -9.39 -2.59
CA ILE A 16 -3.98 -10.75 -2.81
C ILE A 16 -3.64 -10.97 -4.29
N ILE A 17 -4.52 -10.57 -5.22
CA ILE A 17 -4.27 -10.72 -6.66
C ILE A 17 -3.00 -9.96 -7.05
N VAL A 18 -2.89 -8.68 -6.67
CA VAL A 18 -1.72 -7.86 -7.02
C VAL A 18 -0.45 -8.41 -6.36
N ALA A 19 -0.51 -8.85 -5.11
CA ALA A 19 0.63 -9.46 -4.43
C ALA A 19 1.10 -10.74 -5.15
N ILE A 20 0.18 -11.59 -5.61
CA ILE A 20 0.51 -12.79 -6.40
C ILE A 20 1.18 -12.39 -7.71
N LEU A 21 0.64 -11.41 -8.44
CA LEU A 21 1.25 -10.93 -9.69
C LEU A 21 2.68 -10.43 -9.45
N LEU A 22 2.90 -9.66 -8.39
CA LEU A 22 4.21 -9.10 -8.04
C LEU A 22 5.22 -10.18 -7.63
N ILE A 23 4.82 -11.11 -6.76
CA ILE A 23 5.68 -12.20 -6.29
C ILE A 23 6.06 -13.14 -7.42
N THR A 24 5.12 -13.42 -8.33
CA THR A 24 5.38 -14.30 -9.48
C THR A 24 6.14 -13.62 -10.62
N GLY A 25 6.30 -12.29 -10.58
CA GLY A 25 6.87 -11.53 -11.69
C GLY A 25 6.04 -11.68 -12.97
N SER A 26 4.71 -11.70 -12.85
CA SER A 26 3.80 -11.93 -13.98
C SER A 26 4.07 -10.98 -15.15
N PHE A 27 4.07 -11.52 -16.37
CA PHE A 27 4.29 -10.77 -17.61
C PHE A 27 3.30 -9.61 -17.80
N VAL A 28 2.08 -9.72 -17.26
CA VAL A 28 1.08 -8.64 -17.26
C VAL A 28 1.61 -7.37 -16.60
N LEU A 29 2.56 -7.46 -15.66
CA LEU A 29 3.14 -6.28 -15.00
C LEU A 29 4.05 -5.46 -15.92
N THR A 30 4.61 -6.06 -16.97
CA THR A 30 5.52 -5.40 -17.92
C THR A 30 4.84 -4.97 -19.21
N GLU A 31 3.63 -5.45 -19.48
CA GLU A 31 2.83 -5.05 -20.62
C GLU A 31 2.54 -3.54 -20.62
N PRO A 32 2.58 -2.87 -21.77
CA PRO A 32 2.14 -1.47 -21.89
C PRO A 32 0.69 -1.29 -21.46
N LEU A 33 0.40 -0.19 -20.76
CA LEU A 33 -0.96 0.16 -20.34
C LEU A 33 -1.96 0.26 -21.51
N TYR A 34 -1.47 0.72 -22.66
CA TYR A 34 -2.18 0.74 -23.94
C TYR A 34 -1.15 0.71 -25.08
N ASN A 35 -1.61 0.41 -26.29
CA ASN A 35 -0.72 0.34 -27.47
C ASN A 35 0.04 1.65 -27.68
N GLY A 36 1.37 1.59 -27.65
CA GLY A 36 2.25 2.76 -27.79
C GLY A 36 2.57 3.50 -26.49
N SER A 37 2.07 3.03 -25.33
CA SER A 37 2.44 3.58 -24.01
C SER A 37 3.79 3.07 -23.53
N THR A 38 4.56 3.94 -22.86
CA THR A 38 5.77 3.54 -22.12
C THR A 38 5.48 3.23 -20.65
N ILE A 39 4.21 3.30 -20.23
CA ILE A 39 3.78 3.04 -18.85
C ILE A 39 3.47 1.54 -18.72
N PRO A 40 4.18 0.79 -17.87
CA PRO A 40 3.87 -0.60 -17.63
C PRO A 40 2.58 -0.73 -16.80
N MET A 41 1.77 -1.74 -17.10
CA MET A 41 0.57 -2.14 -16.34
C MET A 41 0.87 -2.43 -14.86
N GLY A 42 2.11 -2.81 -14.55
CA GLY A 42 2.58 -2.96 -13.18
C GLY A 42 2.46 -1.70 -12.34
N THR A 43 2.58 -0.49 -12.93
CA THR A 43 2.43 0.78 -12.19
C THR A 43 1.03 0.95 -11.60
N PRO A 44 -0.07 0.99 -12.40
CA PRO A 44 -1.41 1.11 -11.85
C PRO A 44 -1.82 -0.10 -10.99
N LEU A 45 -1.42 -1.32 -11.37
CA LEU A 45 -1.73 -2.52 -10.57
C LEU A 45 -1.10 -2.45 -9.18
N THR A 46 0.18 -2.10 -9.09
CA THR A 46 0.89 -1.92 -7.81
C THR A 46 0.25 -0.80 -7.00
N TRP A 47 -0.12 0.32 -7.64
CA TRP A 47 -0.74 1.44 -6.94
C TRP A 47 -2.07 1.04 -6.28
N ILE A 48 -2.94 0.35 -7.03
CA ILE A 48 -4.20 -0.15 -6.51
C ILE A 48 -3.96 -1.20 -5.41
N GLY A 49 -3.01 -2.10 -5.60
CA GLY A 49 -2.61 -3.09 -4.59
C GLY A 49 -2.17 -2.44 -3.28
N ILE A 50 -1.27 -1.46 -3.34
CA ILE A 50 -0.78 -0.73 -2.16
C ILE A 50 -1.92 0.01 -1.45
N MET A 51 -2.84 0.66 -2.19
CA MET A 51 -4.01 1.32 -1.58
C MET A 51 -4.99 0.31 -0.95
N SER A 52 -5.13 -0.87 -1.53
CA SER A 52 -6.09 -1.88 -1.08
C SER A 52 -5.77 -2.45 0.30
N LEU A 53 -4.50 -2.49 0.71
CA LEU A 53 -4.10 -3.00 2.02
C LEU A 53 -4.64 -2.18 3.22
N PRO A 54 -4.36 -0.87 3.34
CA PRO A 54 -4.93 -0.07 4.43
C PRO A 54 -6.46 0.00 4.36
N LEU A 55 -7.05 -0.07 3.17
CA LEU A 55 -8.51 -0.17 3.01
C LEU A 55 -9.06 -1.49 3.56
N ALA A 56 -8.43 -2.62 3.27
CA ALA A 56 -8.82 -3.91 3.82
C ALA A 56 -8.76 -3.89 5.36
N ILE A 57 -7.72 -3.32 5.95
CA ILE A 57 -7.61 -3.17 7.41
C ILE A 57 -8.72 -2.28 7.96
N TYR A 58 -8.94 -1.12 7.33
CA TYR A 58 -9.97 -0.15 7.75
C TYR A 58 -11.38 -0.74 7.68
N PHE A 59 -11.70 -1.49 6.62
CA PHE A 59 -13.01 -2.11 6.47
C PHE A 59 -13.18 -3.42 7.25
N GLY A 60 -12.09 -4.16 7.47
CA GLY A 60 -12.11 -5.44 8.19
C GLY A 60 -12.21 -5.29 9.69
N ILE A 61 -11.69 -4.20 10.27
CA ILE A 61 -11.58 -4.02 11.71
C ILE A 61 -12.42 -2.82 12.18
N GLU A 62 -13.53 -3.11 12.85
CA GLU A 62 -14.49 -2.10 13.33
C GLU A 62 -13.85 -1.01 14.20
N ARG A 63 -12.87 -1.36 15.06
CA ARG A 63 -12.20 -0.41 15.95
C ARG A 63 -11.39 0.66 15.21
N PHE A 64 -11.00 0.45 13.95
CA PHE A 64 -10.37 1.51 13.15
C PHE A 64 -11.39 2.48 12.55
N ARG A 65 -12.67 2.07 12.40
CA ARG A 65 -13.76 2.94 11.93
C ARG A 65 -14.43 3.70 13.06
N ASN A 66 -14.65 3.03 14.17
CA ASN A 66 -15.26 3.56 15.39
C ASN A 66 -14.22 3.53 16.52
N PRO A 67 -13.16 4.35 16.45
CA PRO A 67 -12.05 4.27 17.40
C PRO A 67 -12.41 4.83 18.78
N THR A 68 -11.95 4.14 19.82
CA THR A 68 -11.88 4.64 21.20
C THR A 68 -10.47 4.46 21.75
N ASP A 69 -10.06 5.34 22.67
CA ASP A 69 -8.76 5.29 23.35
C ASP A 69 -7.56 5.22 22.37
N ILE A 70 -6.66 4.24 22.56
CA ILE A 70 -5.50 3.96 21.71
C ILE A 70 -5.85 3.78 20.22
N TYR A 71 -7.06 3.31 19.90
CA TYR A 71 -7.47 3.15 18.51
C TYR A 71 -7.70 4.49 17.80
N THR A 72 -7.85 5.59 18.53
CA THR A 72 -7.92 6.94 17.94
C THR A 72 -6.61 7.28 17.23
N LEU A 73 -5.48 7.01 17.88
CA LEU A 73 -4.15 7.19 17.28
C LEU A 73 -3.95 6.19 16.13
N LEU A 74 -4.22 4.89 16.36
CA LEU A 74 -4.03 3.86 15.32
C LEU A 74 -4.89 4.13 14.07
N SER A 75 -6.13 4.61 14.23
CA SER A 75 -7.01 5.00 13.12
C SER A 75 -6.49 6.21 12.35
N ARG A 76 -5.98 7.23 13.05
CA ARG A 76 -5.32 8.37 12.39
C ARG A 76 -4.08 7.93 11.61
N THR A 77 -3.25 7.06 12.19
CA THR A 77 -2.07 6.51 11.51
C THR A 77 -2.45 5.66 10.30
N LEU A 78 -3.51 4.86 10.37
CA LEU A 78 -4.00 4.08 9.22
C LEU A 78 -4.54 4.97 8.09
N LYS A 79 -5.24 6.06 8.43
CA LYS A 79 -5.70 7.04 7.44
C LYS A 79 -4.52 7.77 6.80
N PHE A 80 -3.51 8.12 7.60
CA PHE A 80 -2.25 8.68 7.10
C PHE A 80 -1.53 7.70 6.16
N SER A 81 -1.46 6.40 6.50
CA SER A 81 -0.87 5.40 5.61
C SER A 81 -1.64 5.26 4.29
N LEU A 82 -2.97 5.39 4.31
CA LEU A 82 -3.79 5.45 3.10
C LEU A 82 -3.46 6.70 2.27
N THR A 83 -3.28 7.87 2.88
CA THR A 83 -2.82 9.07 2.17
C THR A 83 -1.46 8.85 1.51
N LEU A 84 -0.51 8.24 2.22
CA LEU A 84 0.77 7.87 1.64
C LEU A 84 0.62 6.88 0.47
N ALA A 85 -0.30 5.91 0.55
CA ALA A 85 -0.58 4.99 -0.56
C ALA A 85 -1.17 5.69 -1.79
N VAL A 86 -2.09 6.63 -1.59
CA VAL A 86 -2.64 7.44 -2.67
C VAL A 86 -1.54 8.29 -3.33
N LEU A 87 -0.63 8.86 -2.54
CA LEU A 87 0.47 9.68 -3.05
C LEU A 87 1.64 8.89 -3.65
N TRP A 88 1.54 7.55 -3.68
CA TRP A 88 2.66 6.71 -4.11
C TRP A 88 3.12 7.02 -5.54
N VAL A 89 2.23 7.03 -6.53
CA VAL A 89 2.59 7.34 -7.93
C VAL A 89 3.15 8.76 -8.08
N PRO A 90 2.50 9.83 -7.59
CA PRO A 90 3.06 11.19 -7.67
C PRO A 90 4.47 11.31 -7.10
N ILE A 91 4.71 10.76 -5.91
CA ILE A 91 6.02 10.83 -5.25
C ILE A 91 7.06 10.02 -6.04
N CYS A 92 6.71 8.80 -6.47
CA CYS A 92 7.60 7.96 -7.26
C CYS A 92 7.93 8.58 -8.63
N TYR A 93 6.99 9.28 -9.27
CA TYR A 93 7.22 10.02 -10.50
C TYR A 93 8.18 11.21 -10.31
N LEU A 94 8.05 11.94 -9.20
CA LEU A 94 8.98 13.02 -8.84
C LEU A 94 10.40 12.48 -8.62
N LEU A 95 10.52 11.28 -8.04
CA LEU A 95 11.80 10.62 -7.82
C LEU A 95 12.41 10.06 -9.11
N ALA A 96 11.65 9.32 -9.91
CA ALA A 96 12.18 8.62 -11.10
C ALA A 96 12.26 9.50 -12.35
N GLY A 97 11.31 10.43 -12.51
CA GLY A 97 11.17 11.23 -13.71
C GLY A 97 10.39 10.60 -14.86
N ASN A 98 9.83 9.42 -14.62
CA ASN A 98 9.03 8.66 -15.57
C ASN A 98 8.01 7.81 -14.80
N LEU A 99 6.99 7.29 -15.50
CA LEU A 99 5.92 6.47 -14.92
C LEU A 99 6.23 4.96 -14.95
N SER A 100 7.36 4.55 -15.53
CA SER A 100 7.91 3.19 -15.43
C SER A 100 8.79 3.00 -14.20
N PHE A 101 8.97 4.07 -13.40
CA PHE A 101 9.86 4.14 -12.23
C PHE A 101 11.25 3.55 -12.48
N SER A 102 11.81 3.85 -13.64
CA SER A 102 13.15 3.40 -14.04
C SER A 102 14.21 4.39 -13.55
N PHE A 103 15.32 3.84 -13.05
CA PHE A 103 16.47 4.59 -12.51
C PHE A 103 17.74 4.20 -13.27
N SER A 104 18.69 5.13 -13.36
CA SER A 104 19.97 4.92 -14.04
C SER A 104 21.14 5.49 -13.25
N GLU A 105 22.35 5.06 -13.58
CA GLU A 105 23.59 5.62 -13.04
C GLU A 105 23.90 6.97 -13.69
N LYS A 106 23.31 8.03 -13.13
CA LYS A 106 23.58 9.42 -13.53
C LYS A 106 23.87 10.30 -12.32
N SER A 107 24.56 11.41 -12.55
CA SER A 107 24.99 12.36 -11.51
C SER A 107 23.83 13.15 -10.89
N GLY A 108 22.72 13.34 -11.60
CA GLY A 108 21.55 14.07 -11.11
C GLY A 108 20.69 13.27 -10.11
N PHE A 109 20.02 13.98 -9.19
CA PHE A 109 19.14 13.36 -8.18
C PHE A 109 17.95 12.61 -8.80
N ARG A 110 17.12 13.31 -9.57
CA ARG A 110 15.89 12.73 -10.17
C ARG A 110 16.25 11.65 -11.19
N GLY A 111 15.80 10.42 -10.94
CA GLY A 111 16.10 9.22 -11.72
C GLY A 111 17.50 8.65 -11.46
N GLY A 112 18.26 9.20 -10.52
CA GLY A 112 19.57 8.70 -10.11
C GLY A 112 19.49 7.73 -8.94
N GLN A 113 20.65 7.22 -8.51
CA GLN A 113 20.78 6.19 -7.48
C GLN A 113 20.24 6.60 -6.10
N THR A 114 20.42 7.87 -5.71
CA THR A 114 19.88 8.38 -4.43
C THR A 114 18.35 8.40 -4.44
N ALA A 115 17.73 8.83 -5.54
CA ALA A 115 16.28 8.80 -5.68
C ALA A 115 15.74 7.36 -5.70
N MET A 116 16.49 6.41 -6.28
CA MET A 116 16.14 4.99 -6.24
C MET A 116 16.08 4.43 -4.80
N LYS A 117 17.05 4.78 -3.95
CA LYS A 117 17.04 4.36 -2.53
C LYS A 117 15.82 4.93 -1.79
N LEU A 118 15.49 6.20 -2.03
CA LEU A 118 14.29 6.82 -1.47
C LEU A 118 13.00 6.18 -1.98
N PHE A 119 12.94 5.85 -3.28
CA PHE A 119 11.83 5.14 -3.88
C PHE A 119 11.56 3.80 -3.20
N TRP A 120 12.61 3.00 -2.98
CA TRP A 120 12.47 1.70 -2.30
C TRP A 120 12.04 1.86 -0.84
N GLY A 121 12.71 2.75 -0.09
CA GLY A 121 12.37 3.02 1.30
C GLY A 121 10.92 3.48 1.47
N TYR A 122 10.46 4.38 0.60
CA TYR A 122 9.08 4.84 0.59
C TYR A 122 8.11 3.71 0.19
N SER A 123 8.39 2.97 -0.88
CA SER A 123 7.53 1.87 -1.34
C SER A 123 7.36 0.80 -0.26
N TYR A 124 8.44 0.42 0.42
CA TYR A 124 8.37 -0.50 1.56
C TYR A 124 7.61 0.11 2.73
N GLY A 125 7.88 1.38 3.07
CA GLY A 125 7.23 2.07 4.19
C GLY A 125 5.71 2.11 4.05
N VAL A 126 5.20 2.36 2.84
CA VAL A 126 3.75 2.42 2.56
C VAL A 126 3.06 1.08 2.77
N VAL A 127 3.75 -0.05 2.55
CA VAL A 127 3.21 -1.41 2.78
C VAL A 127 3.43 -1.86 4.22
N ILE A 128 4.62 -1.63 4.77
CA ILE A 128 5.00 -2.08 6.12
C ILE A 128 4.16 -1.37 7.18
N LEU A 129 3.91 -0.06 7.05
CA LEU A 129 3.15 0.71 8.04
C LEU A 129 1.75 0.12 8.34
N PRO A 130 0.87 -0.13 7.34
CA PRO A 130 -0.41 -0.76 7.61
C PRO A 130 -0.27 -2.20 8.15
N LEU A 131 0.72 -2.98 7.71
CA LEU A 131 0.98 -4.32 8.30
C LEU A 131 1.35 -4.26 9.78
N LEU A 132 2.20 -3.29 10.17
CA LEU A 132 2.54 -3.07 11.58
C LEU A 132 1.31 -2.70 12.41
N LEU A 133 0.41 -1.85 11.88
CA LEU A 133 -0.85 -1.51 12.56
C LEU A 133 -1.75 -2.73 12.74
N LEU A 134 -1.80 -3.64 11.75
CA LEU A 134 -2.51 -4.91 11.86
C LEU A 134 -1.91 -5.79 12.96
N ILE A 135 -0.58 -5.93 13.01
CA ILE A 135 0.12 -6.71 14.06
C ILE A 135 -0.18 -6.12 15.45
N ILE A 136 -0.09 -4.80 15.62
CA ILE A 136 -0.41 -4.11 16.89
C ILE A 136 -1.87 -4.40 17.29
N HIS A 137 -2.81 -4.34 16.35
CA HIS A 137 -4.21 -4.69 16.61
C HIS A 137 -4.37 -6.13 17.12
N LEU A 138 -3.69 -7.09 16.49
CA LEU A 138 -3.73 -8.51 16.89
C LEU A 138 -3.19 -8.70 18.31
N VAL A 139 -2.04 -8.09 18.63
CA VAL A 139 -1.42 -8.14 19.97
C VAL A 139 -2.36 -7.54 21.02
N LEU A 140 -2.90 -6.35 20.77
CA LEU A 140 -3.85 -5.70 21.71
C LEU A 140 -5.10 -6.54 21.94
N THR A 141 -5.60 -7.22 20.90
CA THR A 141 -6.77 -8.07 21.00
C THR A 141 -6.47 -9.35 21.78
N LEU A 142 -5.28 -9.95 21.57
CA LEU A 142 -4.82 -11.10 22.32
C LEU A 142 -4.67 -10.78 23.82
N VAL A 143 -4.01 -9.67 24.17
CA VAL A 143 -3.83 -9.24 25.57
C VAL A 143 -5.18 -9.00 26.25
N ARG A 144 -6.12 -8.33 25.57
CA ARG A 144 -7.48 -8.11 26.12
C ARG A 144 -8.25 -9.41 26.31
N ARG A 145 -8.05 -10.41 25.45
CA ARG A 145 -8.68 -11.73 25.57
C ARG A 145 -8.12 -12.53 26.75
N ILE A 146 -6.82 -12.43 27.02
CA ILE A 146 -6.17 -13.08 28.16
C ILE A 146 -6.63 -12.45 29.48
N LYS A 147 -6.67 -11.11 29.59
CA LYS A 147 -7.11 -10.42 30.81
C LYS A 147 -8.60 -10.58 31.17
N ARG A 148 -9.42 -11.10 30.26
CA ARG A 148 -10.86 -11.36 30.48
C ARG A 148 -11.16 -12.77 30.96
N LYS A 149 -10.18 -13.68 30.88
CA LYS A 149 -10.23 -14.99 31.53
C LYS A 149 -9.62 -14.87 32.93
#